data_AF-A0A838Q5X2-F1
#
_entry.id   AF-A0A838Q5X2-F1
#
_cell.length_a   1.000
_cell.length_b   1.000
_cell.length_c   1.000
_cell.angle_alpha   90.00
_cell.angle_beta   90.00
_cell.angle_gamma   90.00
#
_symmetry.space_group_name_H-M   'P 1'
#
loop_
_entity.id
_entity.type
_entity.pdbx_description
1 polymer ?
#
loop_
_entity_poly.entity_id
_entity_poly.type
_entity_poly.pdbx_seq_one_letter_code
_entity_poly.pdbx_strand_id
1 'polypeptide(L)' 'MKISRVLLGLAAILLLGLSSASAKPGWLTDLKQAQADARSNKKLLLLDFTGSDWCGW' A
#
# COMPACT_ATOMS: atom_id res chain seq x y z
N MET A 1 -4.24 30.31 -27.25
CA MET A 1 -4.94 29.87 -26.01
C MET A 1 -5.12 28.34 -25.87
N LYS A 2 -5.09 27.53 -26.95
CA LYS A 2 -5.22 26.06 -26.85
C LYS A 2 -3.99 25.36 -26.25
N ILE A 3 -2.79 25.83 -26.58
CA ILE A 3 -1.51 25.26 -26.11
C ILE A 3 -1.33 25.37 -24.57
N SER A 4 -1.73 26.49 -23.94
CA SER A 4 -1.68 26.61 -22.47
C SER A 4 -2.59 25.62 -21.75
N ARG A 5 -3.76 25.29 -22.32
CA ARG A 5 -4.67 24.31 -21.73
C ARG A 5 -4.10 22.88 -21.79
N VAL A 6 -3.37 22.56 -22.86
CA VAL A 6 -2.66 21.27 -23.02
C VAL A 6 -1.50 21.17 -22.03
N LEU A 7 -0.72 22.25 -21.86
CA LEU A 7 0.39 22.28 -20.90
C LEU A 7 -0.11 22.18 -19.45
N LEU A 8 -1.21 22.85 -19.10
CA LEU A 8 -1.86 22.68 -17.79
C LEU A 8 -2.35 21.25 -17.57
N GLY A 9 -2.93 20.63 -18.60
CA GLY A 9 -3.38 19.23 -18.54
C GLY A 9 -2.22 18.25 -18.31
N LEU A 10 -1.09 18.44 -19.01
CA LEU A 10 0.10 17.60 -18.84
C LEU A 10 0.71 17.73 -17.45
N ALA A 11 0.79 18.95 -16.91
CA ALA A 11 1.31 19.19 -15.57
C ALA A 11 0.44 18.53 -14.49
N ALA A 12 -0.88 18.53 -14.65
CA ALA A 12 -1.81 17.87 -13.72
C ALA A 12 -1.65 16.34 -13.73
N ILE A 13 -1.42 15.73 -14.90
CA ILE A 13 -1.18 14.29 -15.03
C ILE A 13 0.16 13.89 -14.39
N LEU A 14 1.20 14.72 -14.57
CA LEU A 14 2.52 14.47 -13.99
C LEU A 14 2.48 14.50 -12.46
N LEU A 15 1.70 15.40 -11.86
CA LEU A 15 1.53 15.52 -10.42
C LEU A 15 0.76 14.35 -9.78
N LEU A 16 -0.18 13.73 -10.52
CA LEU A 16 -0.93 12.55 -10.06
C LEU A 16 -0.07 11.27 -10.04
N GLY A 17 1.01 11.23 -10.82
CA GLY A 17 1.93 10.09 -10.90
C GLY A 17 2.92 9.99 -9.74
N LEU A 18 3.11 11.04 -8.93
CA LEU A 18 4.05 11.07 -7.79
C LEU A 18 3.48 10.39 -6.53
N SER A 19 2.66 9.36 -6.69
CA SER A 19 2.28 8.51 -5.56
C SER A 19 3.48 7.63 -5.21
N SER A 20 4.33 8.10 -4.29
CA SER A 20 5.41 7.31 -3.71
C SER A 20 4.80 6.06 -3.09
N ALA A 21 4.97 4.92 -3.75
CA ALA A 21 4.70 3.62 -3.14
C ALA A 21 5.74 3.43 -2.04
N SER A 22 5.48 3.99 -0.87
CA SER A 22 6.23 3.64 0.33
C SER A 22 6.07 2.13 0.48
N ALA A 23 7.20 1.40 0.47
CA ALA A 23 7.19 0.00 0.80
C ALA A 23 6.52 -0.10 2.16
N LYS A 24 5.28 -0.62 2.17
CA LYS A 24 4.58 -0.80 3.44
C LYS A 24 5.51 -1.64 4.31
N PRO A 25 5.58 -1.36 5.62
CA PRO A 25 6.25 -2.26 6.54
C PRO A 25 5.77 -3.67 6.21
N GLY A 26 6.71 -4.63 6.21
CA GLY A 26 6.41 -6.01 5.88
C GLY A 26 5.34 -6.60 6.80
N TRP A 27 5.14 -7.91 6.72
CA TRP A 27 4.20 -8.60 7.61
C TRP A 27 4.39 -8.21 9.07
N LEU A 28 3.30 -7.80 9.72
CA LEU A 28 3.28 -7.60 11.16
C LEU A 28 3.31 -8.97 11.84
N THR A 29 4.22 -9.15 12.78
CA THR A 29 4.37 -10.40 13.55
C THR A 29 3.68 -10.33 14.90
N ASP A 30 3.23 -9.15 15.34
CA ASP A 30 2.38 -8.99 16.52
C ASP A 30 0.90 -8.91 16.14
N LEU A 31 0.12 -9.88 16.61
CA LEU A 31 -1.30 -9.98 16.30
C LEU A 31 -2.12 -8.80 16.84
N LYS A 32 -1.80 -8.28 18.04
CA LYS A 32 -2.57 -7.21 18.65
C LYS A 32 -2.38 -5.91 17.89
N GLN A 33 -1.14 -5.62 17.49
CA GLN A 33 -0.80 -4.48 16.65
C GLN A 33 -1.52 -4.58 15.30
N ALA A 34 -1.47 -5.75 14.64
CA ALA A 34 -2.11 -5.96 13.35
C ALA A 34 -3.64 -5.81 13.42
N GLN A 35 -4.27 -6.30 14.48
CA GLN A 35 -5.70 -6.11 14.71
C GLN A 35 -6.09 -4.64 14.92
N ALA A 36 -5.28 -3.88 15.67
CA ALA A 36 -5.52 -2.46 15.89
C ALA A 36 -5.42 -1.68 14.58
N ASP A 37 -4.40 -1.94 13.77
CA ASP A 37 -4.20 -1.30 12.46
C ASP A 37 -5.33 -1.63 11.48
N ALA A 38 -5.72 -2.91 11.38
CA ALA A 38 -6.79 -3.37 10.50
C ALA A 38 -8.13 -2.68 10.84
N ARG A 39 -8.47 -2.58 12.13
CA ARG A 39 -9.69 -1.88 12.58
C ARG A 39 -9.64 -0.39 12.26
N SER A 40 -8.52 0.28 12.54
CA SER A 40 -8.35 1.71 12.28
C SER A 40 -8.49 2.04 10.79
N ASN A 41 -7.92 1.19 9.93
CA ASN A 41 -7.91 1.37 8.49
C ASN A 41 -9.12 0.74 7.77
N LYS A 42 -10.06 0.13 8.50
CA LYS A 42 -11.21 -0.61 7.93
C LYS A 42 -10.78 -1.66 6.89
N LYS A 43 -9.71 -2.40 7.20
CA LYS A 43 -9.15 -3.47 6.37
C LYS A 43 -9.46 -4.84 6.96
N LEU A 44 -9.50 -5.85 6.09
CA LEU A 44 -9.46 -7.25 6.52
C LEU A 44 -8.06 -7.59 7.03
N LEU A 45 -7.99 -8.49 8.01
CA LEU A 45 -6.73 -9.03 8.51
C LEU A 45 -6.47 -10.38 7.83
N LEU A 46 -5.33 -10.50 7.15
CA LEU A 46 -4.85 -11.77 6.60
C LEU A 46 -3.83 -12.36 7.58
N LEU A 47 -4.04 -13.61 7.97
CA LEU A 47 -3.13 -14.37 8.83
C LEU A 47 -2.51 -15.48 7.99
N ASP A 48 -1.19 -15.46 7.86
CA ASP A 48 -0.43 -16.47 7.15
C ASP A 48 0.15 -17.48 8.15
N PHE A 49 -0.45 -18.67 8.19
CA PHE A 49 -0.01 -19.76 9.05
C PHE A 49 0.95 -20.64 8.27
N THR A 50 2.24 -20.52 8.56
CA THR A 50 3.27 -21.36 7.96
C THR A 50 3.64 -22.52 8.89
N GLY A 51 4.06 -23.65 8.31
CA GLY A 51 4.72 -24.72 9.06
C GLY A 51 6.17 -24.34 9.35
N SER A 52 6.77 -24.92 10.41
CA SER A 52 8.15 -24.61 10.82
C SER A 52 9.15 -24.80 9.69
N ASP A 53 10.41 -24.41 9.91
CA ASP A 53 11.54 -24.45 8.96
C ASP A 53 11.77 -25.78 8.20
N TRP A 54 10.97 -26.82 8.47
CA TRP A 54 10.96 -28.15 7.84
C TRP A 54 9.72 -28.42 6.97
N CYS A 55 8.82 -27.45 6.80
CA CYS A 55 7.66 -27.58 5.92
C CYS A 55 8.09 -27.38 4.48
N GLY A 56 8.19 -28.47 3.70
CA GLY A 56 8.68 -28.49 2.32
C GLY A 56 7.65 -28.18 1.24
N TRP A 57 6.58 -27.46 1.60
CA TRP A 57 5.65 -26.88 0.63
C TRP A 57 6.24 -25.60 0.03
#